data_AF-A0A315E3L0-F1
#
_entry.id   AF-A0A315E3L0-F1
#
_cell.length_a   1.000
_cell.length_b   1.000
_cell.length_c   1.000
_cell.angle_alpha   90.00
_cell.angle_beta   90.00
_cell.angle_gamma   90.00
#
_symmetry.space_group_name_H-M   'P 1'
#
loop_
_entity.id
_entity.type
_entity.pdbx_description
1 polymer ?
#
loop_
_entity_poly.entity_id
_entity_poly.type
_entity_poly.pdbx_seq_one_letter_code
_entity_poly.pdbx_strand_id
1 'polypeptide(L)'
;MNVYDRYVLPYLIDIACDLPMVQAQRRQLVPQAQGRVLVPGGKLLFCEHGRAPDAGVRRWQDRLQPLWGPLAGGCQLGRDIPALLEDAGFAAHMQSAYVAGPRPMTFHYRGQAQAS
;
A
#
# COMPACT_ATOMS: atom_id res chain seq x y z
N MET A 1 -6.90 12.06 -22.13
CA MET A 1 -5.90 12.23 -21.07
C MET A 1 -4.86 13.22 -21.58
N ASN A 2 -4.74 14.39 -20.95
CA ASN A 2 -3.84 15.46 -21.41
C ASN A 2 -2.37 15.12 -21.08
N VAL A 3 -1.42 15.82 -21.70
CA VAL A 3 0.02 15.80 -21.38
C VAL A 3 0.25 16.02 -19.89
N TYR A 4 -0.48 16.96 -19.27
CA TYR A 4 -0.43 17.21 -17.83
C TYR A 4 -0.74 15.96 -17.01
N ASP A 5 -1.90 15.33 -17.25
CA ASP A 5 -2.34 14.13 -16.50
C ASP A 5 -1.37 12.96 -16.68
N ARG A 6 -0.79 12.84 -17.87
CA ARG A 6 0.08 11.71 -18.21
C ARG A 6 1.49 11.85 -17.63
N TYR A 7 2.06 13.06 -17.63
CA TYR A 7 3.50 13.24 -17.40
C TYR A 7 3.87 14.21 -16.28
N VAL A 8 2.96 15.07 -15.82
CA VAL A 8 3.28 16.09 -14.81
C VAL A 8 2.60 15.78 -13.49
N LEU A 9 1.29 15.53 -13.53
CA LEU A 9 0.48 15.31 -12.33
C LEU A 9 1.00 14.19 -11.41
N PRO A 10 1.43 13.00 -11.89
CA PRO A 10 1.89 11.93 -11.01
C PRO A 10 3.05 12.37 -10.10
N TYR A 11 4.07 13.02 -10.67
CA TYR A 11 5.23 13.48 -9.90
C TYR A 11 4.86 14.58 -8.89
N LEU A 12 3.93 15.47 -9.26
CA LEU A 12 3.45 16.50 -8.32
C LEU A 12 2.69 15.88 -7.15
N ILE A 13 1.87 14.86 -7.39
CA ILE A 13 1.14 14.14 -6.34
C ILE A 13 2.12 13.44 -5.41
N ASP A 14 3.11 12.73 -5.97
CA ASP A 14 4.12 12.02 -5.17
C ASP A 14 4.88 12.99 -4.27
N ILE A 15 5.45 14.07 -4.85
CA ILE A 15 6.16 15.10 -4.08
C ILE A 15 5.27 15.68 -2.99
N ALA A 16 4.03 16.06 -3.32
CA ALA A 16 3.11 16.65 -2.36
C ALA A 16 2.75 15.68 -1.23
N CYS A 17 2.50 14.40 -1.56
CA CYS A 17 2.19 13.38 -0.56
C CYS A 17 3.39 13.04 0.31
N ASP A 18 4.61 13.19 -0.20
CA ASP A 18 5.86 12.89 0.50
C ASP A 18 6.42 14.02 1.36
N LEU A 19 5.86 15.23 1.26
CA LEU A 19 6.28 16.35 2.10
C LEU A 19 6.26 15.95 3.59
N PRO A 20 7.37 16.18 4.34
CA PRO A 20 7.48 15.74 5.74
C PRO A 20 6.34 16.23 6.63
N MET A 21 5.83 17.44 6.37
CA MET A 21 4.69 18.01 7.10
C MET A 21 3.39 17.21 6.87
N VAL A 22 3.15 16.74 5.64
CA VAL A 22 1.96 15.95 5.28
C VAL A 22 2.06 14.57 5.92
N GLN A 23 3.22 13.92 5.79
CA GLN A 23 3.44 12.59 6.36
C GLN A 23 3.40 12.61 7.89
N ALA A 24 3.95 13.64 8.53
CA ALA A 24 3.88 13.81 9.99
C ALA A 24 2.41 13.94 10.47
N GLN A 25 1.60 14.75 9.78
CA GLN A 25 0.19 14.93 10.12
C GLN A 25 -0.61 13.63 9.92
N ARG A 26 -0.37 12.90 8.82
CA ARG A 26 -1.01 11.59 8.57
C ARG A 26 -0.70 10.58 9.67
N ARG A 27 0.56 10.48 10.10
CA ARG A 27 0.97 9.57 11.17
C ARG A 27 0.31 9.87 12.52
N GLN A 28 -0.07 11.13 12.76
CA GLN A 28 -0.79 11.51 13.97
C GLN A 28 -2.28 11.21 13.86
N LEU A 29 -2.91 11.49 12.72
CA LEU A 29 -4.37 11.41 12.55
C LEU A 29 -4.88 10.01 12.17
N VAL A 30 -4.23 9.32 11.24
CA VAL A 30 -4.73 8.05 10.69
C VAL A 30 -4.93 6.97 11.75
N PRO A 31 -4.02 6.77 12.73
CA PRO A 31 -4.23 5.77 13.79
C PRO A 31 -5.43 6.06 14.70
N GLN A 32 -5.93 7.29 14.72
CA GLN A 32 -7.12 7.66 15.49
C GLN A 32 -8.43 7.38 14.74
N ALA A 33 -8.36 7.07 13.45
CA ALA A 33 -9.54 6.77 12.65
C ALA A 33 -10.15 5.44 13.09
N GLN A 34 -11.40 5.49 13.53
CA GLN A 34 -12.17 4.33 13.98
C GLN A 34 -13.61 4.42 13.48
N GLY A 35 -14.25 3.27 13.28
CA GLY A 35 -15.64 3.18 12.81
C GLY A 35 -15.78 2.32 11.57
N ARG A 36 -17.02 2.22 11.09
CA ARG A 36 -17.37 1.36 9.96
C ARG A 36 -17.33 2.15 8.64
N VAL A 37 -16.40 1.78 7.76
CA VAL A 37 -16.22 2.41 6.44
C VAL A 37 -17.00 1.73 5.31
N LEU A 38 -17.45 0.49 5.50
CA LEU A 38 -18.25 -0.28 4.54
C LEU A 38 -19.67 -0.54 5.04
N VAL A 39 -20.64 -0.46 4.14
CA VAL A 39 -22.00 -0.93 4.41
C VAL A 39 -22.02 -2.45 4.67
N PRO A 40 -23.03 -2.99 5.38
CA PRO A 40 -23.18 -4.44 5.53
C PRO A 40 -23.18 -5.13 4.16
N GLY A 41 -22.41 -6.21 4.04
CA GLY A 41 -22.24 -6.94 2.77
C GLY A 41 -21.37 -6.22 1.73
N GLY A 42 -20.86 -5.02 2.02
CA GLY A 42 -19.90 -4.32 1.16
C GLY A 42 -18.62 -5.12 0.95
N LYS A 43 -18.00 -4.94 -0.22
CA LYS A 43 -16.73 -5.58 -0.59
C LYS A 43 -15.63 -4.54 -0.69
N LEU A 44 -14.49 -4.81 -0.08
CA LEU A 44 -13.25 -4.08 -0.27
C LEU A 44 -12.50 -4.69 -1.46
N LEU A 45 -12.40 -3.96 -2.56
CA LEU A 45 -11.52 -4.31 -3.68
C LEU A 45 -10.16 -3.64 -3.46
N PHE A 46 -9.07 -4.38 -3.58
CA PHE A 46 -7.74 -3.86 -3.30
C PHE A 46 -6.68 -4.38 -4.28
N CYS A 47 -5.63 -3.58 -4.46
CA CYS A 47 -4.41 -3.93 -5.17
C CYS A 47 -3.25 -3.20 -4.50
N GLU A 48 -2.52 -3.91 -3.65
CA GLU A 48 -1.55 -3.32 -2.74
C GLU A 48 -0.17 -3.93 -2.93
N HIS A 49 0.86 -3.12 -2.75
CA HIS A 49 2.22 -3.61 -2.59
C HIS A 49 2.34 -4.34 -1.25
N GLY A 50 3.14 -5.40 -1.18
CA GLY A 50 3.31 -6.09 0.08
C GLY A 50 4.48 -7.06 0.15
N ARG A 51 4.52 -7.76 1.29
CA ARG A 51 5.59 -8.68 1.66
C ARG A 51 5.73 -9.84 0.68
N ALA A 52 6.91 -9.97 0.09
CA ALA A 52 7.24 -11.05 -0.82
C ALA A 52 7.44 -12.41 -0.10
N PRO A 53 7.14 -13.56 -0.75
CA PRO A 53 7.39 -14.89 -0.21
C PRO A 53 8.88 -15.26 -0.23
N ASP A 54 9.68 -14.60 -1.07
CA ASP A 54 11.11 -14.84 -1.19
C ASP A 54 11.90 -14.15 -0.07
N ALA A 55 12.64 -14.90 0.73
CA ALA A 55 13.45 -14.34 1.82
C ALA A 55 14.49 -13.32 1.33
N GLY A 56 15.08 -13.55 0.15
CA GLY A 56 16.02 -12.60 -0.47
C GLY A 56 15.37 -11.26 -0.82
N VAL A 57 14.15 -11.31 -1.36
CA VAL A 57 13.38 -10.11 -1.71
C VAL A 57 12.97 -9.37 -0.44
N ARG A 58 12.50 -10.06 0.60
CA ARG A 58 12.16 -9.43 1.89
C ARG A 58 13.32 -8.66 2.50
N ARG A 59 14.52 -9.24 2.53
CA ARG A 59 15.71 -8.54 3.03
C ARG A 59 15.99 -7.25 2.26
N TRP A 60 15.72 -7.23 0.97
CA TRP A 60 15.82 -6.01 0.17
C TRP A 60 14.67 -5.04 0.43
N GLN A 61 13.44 -5.52 0.60
CA GLN A 61 12.29 -4.69 1.00
C GLN A 61 12.62 -3.93 2.30
N ASP A 62 13.12 -4.63 3.32
CA ASP A 62 13.48 -4.04 4.61
C ASP A 62 14.62 -3.01 4.51
N ARG A 63 15.63 -3.29 3.67
CA ARG A 63 16.76 -2.38 3.44
C ARG A 63 16.36 -1.11 2.68
N LEU A 64 15.44 -1.24 1.74
CA LEU A 64 14.96 -0.12 0.93
C LEU A 64 13.94 0.72 1.68
N GLN A 65 13.18 0.13 2.60
CA GLN A 65 12.06 0.77 3.29
C GLN A 65 12.36 2.16 3.89
N PRO A 66 13.50 2.42 4.56
CA PRO A 66 13.78 3.72 5.16
C PRO A 66 13.86 4.87 4.14
N LEU A 67 14.34 4.57 2.94
CA LEU A 67 14.41 5.54 1.83
C LEU A 67 13.13 5.49 0.99
N TRP A 68 12.52 4.33 0.83
CA TRP A 68 11.34 4.13 0.01
C TRP A 68 10.10 4.81 0.59
N GLY A 69 9.86 4.66 1.89
CA GLY A 69 8.67 5.22 2.54
C GLY A 69 8.49 6.72 2.26
N PRO A 70 9.50 7.57 2.49
CA PRO A 70 9.43 9.00 2.21
C PRO A 70 9.49 9.40 0.72
N LEU A 71 9.75 8.47 -0.21
CA LEU A 71 9.82 8.74 -1.65
C LEU A 71 8.66 8.14 -2.44
N ALA A 72 7.77 7.40 -1.77
CA ALA A 72 6.69 6.65 -2.37
C ALA A 72 5.37 6.85 -1.61
N GLY A 73 5.10 8.08 -1.16
CA GLY A 73 3.86 8.46 -0.49
C GLY A 73 3.64 7.82 0.89
N GLY A 74 4.67 7.27 1.53
CA GLY A 74 4.55 6.45 2.75
C GLY A 74 4.33 4.96 2.50
N CYS A 75 4.53 4.48 1.27
CA CYS A 75 4.37 3.06 0.91
C CYS A 75 5.27 2.14 1.75
N GLN A 76 4.72 1.00 2.18
CA GLN A 76 5.41 0.00 2.99
C GLN A 76 5.58 -1.32 2.22
N LEU A 77 6.77 -1.52 1.64
CA LEU A 77 7.10 -2.66 0.77
C LEU A 77 6.91 -4.01 1.47
N GLY A 78 7.32 -4.11 2.73
CA GLY A 78 7.27 -5.35 3.52
C GLY A 78 5.94 -5.58 4.23
N ARG A 79 4.88 -4.82 3.91
CA ARG A 79 3.60 -4.89 4.63
C ARG A 79 2.90 -6.23 4.40
N ASP A 80 2.48 -6.88 5.48
CA ASP A 80 1.75 -8.13 5.43
C ASP A 80 0.24 -7.86 5.24
N ILE A 81 -0.17 -7.73 3.97
CA ILE A 81 -1.56 -7.44 3.61
C ILE A 81 -2.53 -8.54 4.09
N PRO A 82 -2.24 -9.84 3.93
CA PRO A 82 -3.07 -10.91 4.50
C PRO A 82 -3.34 -10.72 5.99
N ALA A 83 -2.28 -10.58 6.79
CA ALA A 83 -2.40 -10.43 8.24
C ALA A 83 -3.20 -9.16 8.62
N LEU A 84 -2.98 -8.04 7.92
CA LEU A 84 -3.72 -6.80 8.18
C LEU A 84 -5.22 -6.93 7.90
N LEU A 85 -5.60 -7.67 6.85
CA LEU A 85 -7.01 -7.91 6.55
C LEU A 85 -7.64 -8.83 7.59
N GLU A 86 -6.94 -9.89 7.99
CA GLU A 86 -7.38 -10.82 9.04
C GLU A 86 -7.56 -10.10 10.39
N ASP A 87 -6.57 -9.30 10.81
CA ASP A 87 -6.61 -8.50 12.05
C ASP A 87 -7.77 -7.48 12.05
N ALA A 88 -8.15 -6.99 10.86
CA ALA A 88 -9.27 -6.08 10.67
C ALA A 88 -10.63 -6.81 10.54
N GLY A 89 -10.68 -8.14 10.69
CA GLY A 89 -11.90 -8.95 10.64
C GLY A 89 -12.42 -9.23 9.22
N PHE A 90 -11.56 -9.10 8.21
CA PHE A 90 -11.94 -9.35 6.83
C PHE A 90 -11.59 -10.78 6.38
N ALA A 91 -12.55 -11.44 5.75
CA ALA A 91 -12.31 -12.63 4.96
C ALA A 91 -11.94 -12.21 3.53
N ALA A 92 -10.70 -12.53 3.10
CA ALA A 92 -10.16 -12.11 1.81
C ALA A 92 -10.00 -13.29 0.82
N HIS A 93 -10.38 -13.05 -0.44
CA HIS A 93 -9.99 -13.88 -1.58
C HIS A 93 -9.06 -13.07 -2.47
N MET A 94 -7.80 -13.51 -2.56
CA MET A 94 -6.75 -12.73 -3.20
C MET A 94 -5.73 -13.60 -3.93
N GLN A 95 -5.02 -12.95 -4.85
CA GLN A 95 -3.88 -13.47 -5.58
C GLN A 95 -2.67 -12.59 -5.28
N SER A 96 -1.47 -13.16 -5.36
CA SER A 96 -0.23 -12.40 -5.28
C SER A 96 0.70 -12.73 -6.42
N ALA A 97 1.38 -11.71 -6.94
CA ALA A 97 2.28 -11.83 -8.08
C ALA A 97 3.31 -10.71 -8.12
N TYR A 98 4.39 -10.94 -8.86
CA TYR A 98 5.29 -9.88 -9.29
C TYR A 98 4.71 -9.20 -10.53
N VAL A 99 4.66 -7.87 -10.50
CA VAL A 99 4.42 -7.07 -11.71
C VAL A 99 5.75 -6.68 -12.36
N ALA A 100 5.68 -6.10 -13.56
CA ALA A 100 6.87 -5.68 -14.31
C ALA A 100 7.70 -4.65 -13.51
N GLY A 101 9.01 -4.89 -13.42
CA GLY A 101 9.96 -4.02 -12.73
C GLY A 101 10.79 -4.76 -11.67
N PRO A 102 11.57 -4.04 -10.85
CA PRO A 102 12.50 -4.66 -9.92
C PRO A 102 11.78 -5.35 -8.75
N ARG A 103 12.08 -6.64 -8.54
CA ARG A 103 11.34 -7.53 -7.62
C ARG A 103 11.05 -6.96 -6.22
N PRO A 104 11.99 -6.28 -5.52
CA PRO A 104 11.70 -5.72 -4.19
C PRO A 104 10.57 -4.68 -4.17
N MET A 105 10.31 -4.03 -5.30
CA MET A 105 9.33 -2.95 -5.44
C MET A 105 8.04 -3.40 -6.13
N THR A 106 7.97 -4.64 -6.65
CA THR A 106 6.89 -5.05 -7.56
C THR A 106 6.08 -6.25 -7.11
N PHE A 107 6.24 -6.73 -5.87
CA PHE A 107 5.36 -7.77 -5.33
C PHE A 107 4.05 -7.18 -4.83
N HIS A 108 2.93 -7.68 -5.35
CA HIS A 108 1.59 -7.16 -5.09
C HIS A 108 0.62 -8.25 -4.65
N TYR A 109 -0.33 -7.85 -3.80
CA TYR A 109 -1.56 -8.57 -3.50
C TYR A 109 -2.72 -7.87 -4.19
N ARG A 110 -3.61 -8.63 -4.82
CA ARG A 110 -4.85 -8.08 -5.39
C ARG A 110 -6.01 -9.02 -5.10
N GLY A 111 -7.18 -8.46 -4.83
CA GLY A 111 -8.33 -9.28 -4.52
C GLY A 111 -9.51 -8.50 -3.98
N GLN A 112 -10.41 -9.25 -3.36
CA GLN A 112 -11.56 -8.72 -2.65
C GLN A 112 -11.60 -9.25 -1.23
N ALA A 113 -12.09 -8.42 -0.32
CA ALA A 113 -12.27 -8.74 1.08
C ALA A 113 -13.68 -8.34 1.55
N GLN A 114 -14.27 -9.10 2.46
CA GLN A 114 -15.57 -8.83 3.05
C GLN A 114 -15.49 -8.94 4.57
N ALA A 115 -16.15 -8.05 5.29
CA ALA A 115 -16.21 -8.14 6.75
C ALA A 115 -16.92 -9.44 7.14
N SER A 116 -16.33 -10.18 8.07
CA SER A 116 -16.89 -11.43 8.59
C SER A 116 -18.07 -11.20 9.52
#